data_AF-A0A2P5GIQ0-F1
#
_entry.id   AF-A0A2P5GIQ0-F1
#
_cell.length_a   1.000
_cell.length_b   1.000
_cell.length_c   1.000
_cell.angle_alpha   90.00
_cell.angle_beta   90.00
_cell.angle_gamma   90.00
#
_symmetry.space_group_name_H-M   'P 1'
#
loop_
_entity.id
_entity.type
_entity.pdbx_description
1 polymer ?
#
loop_
_entity_poly.entity_id
_entity_poly.type
_entity_poly.pdbx_seq_one_letter_code
_entity_poly.pdbx_strand_id
1 'polypeptide(L)'
;MFKESDHVEFVSAFLYQNLGLNVPADDITVQLSDTSFDKVTFDYDVDIDNLNCMLDLYISELIKHNASYSDSILLKQKIIYFLGVFKNFGFFTFDIRGYSNTLSPVKVIDIVSMIINDCEELSKANSSTDAIRNLYLDKMKVDGKVLVAKFALKQFFHSDFGDFISFVEKRITDCLNETLRIIKAVEHGFVRVGQHKINRRINDDLKLCIDFNTDDYPANMPDIYIKFNDTFDGNGALYCDNDALISLYTDVASIINVPVMMEVRLINKRGRVVCDSSHSTYVSLESNDRYRVTDRTLLITEAFDDFRNASQ
;
A
#
# COMPACT_ATOMS: atom_id res chain seq x y z
N MET A 1 -15.93 10.86 2.58
CA MET A 1 -15.15 9.70 3.05
C MET A 1 -14.71 8.91 1.82
N PHE A 2 -13.62 8.15 1.88
CA PHE A 2 -13.26 7.24 0.77
C PHE A 2 -14.17 6.00 0.79
N LYS A 3 -14.27 5.34 -0.36
CA LYS A 3 -14.97 4.06 -0.46
C LYS A 3 -14.06 2.92 -0.02
N GLU A 4 -14.66 1.80 0.37
CA GLU A 4 -13.92 0.58 0.71
C GLU A 4 -13.02 0.11 -0.45
N SER A 5 -13.48 0.26 -1.69
CA SER A 5 -12.68 -0.01 -2.90
C SER A 5 -11.40 0.82 -2.95
N ASP A 6 -11.41 2.05 -2.45
CA ASP A 6 -10.24 2.92 -2.49
C ASP A 6 -9.21 2.48 -1.44
N HIS A 7 -9.65 1.88 -0.32
CA HIS A 7 -8.75 1.37 0.71
C HIS A 7 -7.94 0.18 0.20
N VAL A 8 -8.58 -0.77 -0.49
CA VAL A 8 -7.88 -1.94 -1.04
C VAL A 8 -6.89 -1.54 -2.14
N GLU A 9 -7.27 -0.60 -3.01
CA GLU A 9 -6.38 -0.02 -4.02
C GLU A 9 -5.19 0.71 -3.38
N PHE A 10 -5.43 1.47 -2.29
CA PHE A 10 -4.36 2.12 -1.55
C PHE A 10 -3.38 1.11 -0.94
N VAL A 11 -3.87 0.03 -0.33
CA VAL A 11 -3.02 -1.02 0.24
C VAL A 11 -2.19 -1.69 -0.86
N SER A 12 -2.80 -2.02 -2.00
CA SER A 12 -2.10 -2.60 -3.17
C SER A 12 -0.98 -1.66 -3.66
N ALA A 13 -1.31 -0.39 -3.91
CA ALA A 13 -0.36 0.63 -4.32
C ALA A 13 0.79 0.78 -3.31
N PHE A 14 0.49 0.80 -2.02
CA PHE A 14 1.48 1.00 -0.96
C PHE A 14 2.40 -0.22 -0.80
N LEU A 15 1.88 -1.45 -0.93
CA LEU A 15 2.68 -2.69 -0.96
C LEU A 15 3.64 -2.68 -2.16
N TYR A 16 3.16 -2.29 -3.34
CA TYR A 16 3.98 -2.22 -4.54
C TYR A 16 5.08 -1.16 -4.41
N GLN A 17 4.74 0.06 -3.99
CA GLN A 17 5.71 1.16 -3.90
C GLN A 17 6.79 0.90 -2.83
N ASN A 18 6.43 0.31 -1.69
CA ASN A 18 7.36 0.13 -0.57
C ASN A 18 8.11 -1.20 -0.60
N LEU A 19 7.54 -2.26 -1.17
CA LEU A 19 8.09 -3.61 -1.13
C LEU A 19 8.28 -4.26 -2.52
N GLY A 20 7.77 -3.63 -3.59
CA GLY A 20 7.73 -4.25 -4.93
C GLY A 20 6.72 -5.40 -5.05
N LEU A 21 5.80 -5.53 -4.09
CA LEU A 21 4.81 -6.60 -4.07
C LEU A 21 3.56 -6.20 -4.86
N ASN A 22 3.35 -6.87 -5.99
CA ASN A 22 2.15 -6.70 -6.80
C ASN A 22 1.04 -7.65 -6.31
N VAL A 23 0.25 -7.19 -5.34
CA VAL A 23 -0.92 -7.92 -4.80
C VAL A 23 -2.19 -7.27 -5.36
N PRO A 24 -3.05 -8.00 -6.09
CA PRO A 24 -4.30 -7.47 -6.61
C PRO A 24 -5.22 -6.97 -5.50
N ALA A 25 -5.98 -5.91 -5.77
CA ALA A 25 -6.94 -5.36 -4.82
C ALA A 25 -8.01 -6.38 -4.39
N ASP A 26 -8.41 -7.28 -5.30
CA ASP A 26 -9.39 -8.35 -5.05
C ASP A 26 -8.95 -9.36 -3.98
N ASP A 27 -7.64 -9.51 -3.76
CA ASP A 27 -7.06 -10.42 -2.76
C ASP A 27 -6.80 -9.73 -1.41
N ILE A 28 -7.10 -8.42 -1.32
CA ILE A 28 -6.91 -7.62 -0.12
C ILE A 28 -8.25 -7.45 0.61
N THR A 29 -8.22 -7.60 1.93
CA THR A 29 -9.34 -7.30 2.81
C THR A 29 -8.95 -6.20 3.78
N VAL A 30 -9.74 -5.13 3.81
CA VAL A 30 -9.66 -4.07 4.82
C VAL A 30 -10.90 -4.14 5.70
N GLN A 31 -10.72 -4.44 6.98
CA GLN A 31 -11.79 -4.47 7.95
C GLN A 31 -11.58 -3.36 8.98
N LEU A 32 -12.45 -2.36 8.95
CA LEU A 32 -12.56 -1.30 9.95
C LEU A 32 -13.83 -1.54 10.77
N SER A 33 -13.74 -1.54 12.09
CA SER A 33 -14.89 -1.79 12.95
C SER A 33 -14.86 -1.00 14.25
N ASP A 34 -16.05 -0.57 14.67
CA ASP A 34 -16.28 -0.02 16.02
C ASP A 34 -16.28 -1.12 17.12
N THR A 35 -16.34 -2.40 16.75
CA THR A 35 -16.58 -3.51 17.69
C THR A 35 -15.64 -4.72 17.55
N SER A 36 -15.01 -4.91 16.39
CA SER A 36 -13.96 -5.91 16.17
C SER A 36 -12.58 -5.28 16.06
N PHE A 37 -11.54 -6.12 16.03
CA PHE A 37 -10.17 -5.64 15.83
C PHE A 37 -9.96 -5.24 14.36
N ASP A 38 -9.54 -4.00 14.12
CA ASP A 38 -9.23 -3.52 12.77
C ASP A 38 -8.07 -4.30 12.17
N LYS A 39 -8.16 -4.64 10.88
CA LYS A 39 -7.10 -5.35 10.19
C LYS A 39 -7.11 -5.10 8.70
N VAL A 40 -5.91 -5.12 8.13
CA VAL A 40 -5.64 -5.31 6.70
C VAL A 40 -5.00 -6.68 6.54
N THR A 41 -5.48 -7.46 5.57
CA THR A 41 -4.97 -8.80 5.26
C THR A 41 -4.96 -9.08 3.76
N PHE A 42 -4.10 -9.98 3.31
CA PHE A 42 -4.18 -10.58 1.96
C PHE A 42 -3.74 -12.05 2.00
N ASP A 43 -4.15 -12.84 1.01
CA ASP A 43 -3.69 -14.21 0.78
C ASP A 43 -3.45 -14.37 -0.72
N TYR A 44 -2.18 -14.43 -1.14
CA TYR A 44 -1.83 -14.35 -2.56
C TYR A 44 -0.55 -15.11 -2.93
N ASP A 45 -0.55 -15.70 -4.12
CA ASP A 45 0.60 -16.35 -4.74
C ASP A 45 1.49 -15.32 -5.42
N VAL A 46 2.52 -14.87 -4.71
CA VAL A 46 3.45 -13.83 -5.18
C VAL A 46 4.53 -14.43 -6.08
N ASP A 47 4.73 -13.87 -7.27
CA ASP A 47 5.86 -14.24 -8.15
C ASP A 47 7.19 -14.05 -7.41
N ILE A 48 8.04 -15.08 -7.50
CA ILE A 48 9.39 -15.06 -6.94
C ILE A 48 10.19 -13.82 -7.37
N ASP A 49 9.99 -13.31 -8.58
CA ASP A 49 10.70 -12.12 -9.07
C ASP A 49 10.32 -10.85 -8.32
N ASN A 50 9.11 -10.77 -7.74
CA ASN A 50 8.69 -9.64 -6.92
C ASN A 50 9.50 -9.54 -5.61
N LEU A 51 10.11 -10.64 -5.16
CA LEU A 51 10.96 -10.64 -3.96
C LEU A 51 12.31 -9.93 -4.18
N ASN A 52 12.70 -9.62 -5.43
CA ASN A 52 13.96 -8.94 -5.72
C ASN A 52 14.03 -7.54 -5.08
N CYS A 53 12.91 -6.81 -5.05
CA CYS A 53 12.86 -5.50 -4.40
C CYS A 53 13.10 -5.64 -2.88
N MET A 54 12.45 -6.60 -2.23
CA MET A 54 12.69 -6.87 -0.81
C MET A 54 14.10 -7.38 -0.53
N LEU A 55 14.71 -8.13 -1.46
CA LEU A 55 16.11 -8.51 -1.34
C LEU A 55 17.02 -7.28 -1.37
N ASP A 56 16.76 -6.31 -2.23
CA ASP A 56 17.51 -5.05 -2.25
C ASP A 56 17.39 -4.28 -0.93
N LEU A 57 16.19 -4.24 -0.35
CA LEU A 57 15.95 -3.66 0.97
C LEU A 57 16.69 -4.42 2.08
N TYR A 58 16.66 -5.76 2.04
CA TYR A 58 17.36 -6.62 3.00
C TYR A 58 18.87 -6.35 2.99
N ILE A 59 19.47 -6.34 1.81
CA ILE A 59 20.91 -6.08 1.62
C ILE A 59 21.27 -4.65 2.06
N SER A 60 20.43 -3.67 1.74
CA SER A 60 20.63 -2.28 2.15
C SER A 60 20.62 -2.13 3.67
N GLU A 61 19.71 -2.82 4.36
CA GLU A 61 19.62 -2.80 5.82
C GLU A 61 20.81 -3.52 6.47
N LEU A 62 21.27 -4.64 5.92
CA LEU A 62 22.50 -5.30 6.39
C LEU A 62 23.71 -4.34 6.31
N ILE A 63 23.90 -3.69 5.17
CA ILE A 63 25.01 -2.73 4.96
C ILE A 63 24.91 -1.56 5.94
N LYS A 64 23.70 -1.00 6.10
CA LYS A 64 23.42 0.07 7.07
C LYS A 64 23.72 -0.33 8.52
N HIS A 65 23.61 -1.62 8.84
CA HIS A 65 23.96 -2.20 10.13
C HIS A 65 25.40 -2.75 10.20
N ASN A 66 26.31 -2.20 9.39
CA ASN A 66 27.75 -2.50 9.37
C ASN A 66 28.13 -3.90 8.87
N ALA A 67 27.26 -4.58 8.12
CA ALA A 67 27.69 -5.76 7.38
C ALA A 67 28.69 -5.37 6.28
N SER A 68 29.64 -6.26 6.00
CA SER A 68 30.60 -6.09 4.91
C SER A 68 29.88 -5.96 3.57
N TYR A 69 30.21 -4.92 2.80
CA TYR A 69 29.59 -4.67 1.49
C TYR A 69 29.83 -5.85 0.54
N SER A 70 31.07 -6.37 0.45
CA SER A 70 31.38 -7.49 -0.45
C SER A 70 30.60 -8.75 -0.09
N ASP A 71 30.46 -9.03 1.20
CA ASP A 71 29.77 -10.23 1.68
C ASP A 71 28.26 -10.10 1.47
N SER A 72 27.72 -8.89 1.65
CA SER A 72 26.31 -8.59 1.41
C SER A 72 25.95 -8.73 -0.09
N ILE A 73 26.82 -8.26 -0.99
CA ILE A 73 26.61 -8.45 -2.43
C ILE A 73 26.72 -9.92 -2.84
N LEU A 74 27.65 -10.68 -2.24
CA LEU A 74 27.75 -12.11 -2.49
C LEU A 74 26.51 -12.87 -1.98
N LEU A 75 25.99 -12.49 -0.81
CA LEU A 75 24.75 -13.03 -0.26
C LEU A 75 23.57 -12.75 -1.19
N LYS A 76 23.45 -11.52 -1.69
CA LYS A 76 22.45 -11.13 -2.70
C LYS A 76 22.48 -12.07 -3.90
N GLN A 77 23.66 -12.29 -4.47
CA GLN A 77 23.83 -13.17 -5.62
C GLN A 77 23.43 -14.62 -5.32
N LYS A 78 23.77 -15.13 -4.13
CA LYS A 78 23.38 -16.48 -3.70
C LYS A 78 21.87 -16.61 -3.52
N ILE A 79 21.20 -15.60 -2.94
CA ILE A 79 19.74 -15.61 -2.77
C ILE A 79 19.05 -15.56 -4.14
N ILE A 80 19.44 -14.64 -5.04
CA ILE A 80 18.89 -14.58 -6.42
C ILE A 80 19.06 -15.92 -7.14
N TYR A 81 20.27 -16.48 -7.06
CA TYR A 81 20.55 -17.80 -7.61
C TYR A 81 19.61 -18.87 -7.03
N PHE A 82 19.40 -18.85 -5.71
CA PHE A 82 18.58 -19.85 -5.04
C PHE A 82 17.08 -19.71 -5.37
N LEU A 83 16.59 -18.48 -5.54
CA LEU A 83 15.26 -18.21 -6.11
C LEU A 83 15.14 -18.79 -7.53
N GLY A 84 16.21 -18.73 -8.33
CA GLY A 84 16.27 -19.42 -9.63
C GLY A 84 16.22 -20.96 -9.50
N VAL A 85 16.78 -21.54 -8.44
CA VAL A 85 16.67 -22.98 -8.18
C VAL A 85 15.20 -23.36 -7.91
N PHE A 86 14.44 -22.57 -7.14
CA PHE A 86 13.00 -22.81 -6.95
C PHE A 86 12.25 -22.89 -8.28
N LYS A 87 12.54 -21.96 -9.20
CA LYS A 87 11.93 -21.95 -10.55
C LYS A 87 12.25 -23.20 -11.35
N ASN A 88 13.50 -23.71 -11.28
CA ASN A 88 13.86 -24.97 -11.93
C ASN A 88 13.11 -26.19 -11.36
N PHE A 89 12.68 -26.13 -10.11
CA PHE A 89 11.83 -27.13 -9.47
C PHE A 89 10.33 -26.95 -9.77
N GLY A 90 9.97 -25.96 -10.61
CA GLY A 90 8.59 -25.68 -10.99
C GLY A 90 7.84 -24.79 -10.00
N PHE A 91 8.52 -24.21 -9.02
CA PHE A 91 7.93 -23.26 -8.08
C PHE A 91 8.20 -21.84 -8.57
N PHE A 92 7.20 -21.21 -9.15
CA PHE A 92 7.29 -19.84 -9.70
C PHE A 92 6.76 -18.78 -8.75
N THR A 93 5.95 -19.18 -7.77
CA THR A 93 5.32 -18.30 -6.78
C THR A 93 5.58 -18.81 -5.36
N PHE A 94 5.46 -17.91 -4.39
CA PHE A 94 5.31 -18.23 -2.98
C PHE A 94 3.91 -17.85 -2.50
N ASP A 95 3.27 -18.77 -1.78
CA ASP A 95 2.03 -18.52 -1.03
C ASP A 95 2.39 -17.63 0.18
N ILE A 96 1.95 -16.37 0.11
CA ILE A 96 2.22 -15.34 1.11
C ILE A 96 0.90 -14.85 1.69
N ARG A 97 0.81 -14.86 3.01
CA ARG A 97 -0.32 -14.27 3.72
C ARG A 97 0.10 -13.01 4.44
N GLY A 98 -0.49 -11.90 4.03
CA GLY A 98 -0.30 -10.61 4.67
C GLY A 98 -1.24 -10.46 5.86
N TYR A 99 -0.69 -10.05 7.00
CA TYR A 99 -1.46 -9.64 8.15
C TYR A 99 -0.90 -8.36 8.76
N SER A 100 -1.79 -7.39 9.00
CA SER A 100 -1.55 -6.39 10.04
C SER A 100 -1.69 -7.03 11.43
N ASN A 101 -0.96 -6.48 12.41
CA ASN A 101 -0.99 -6.85 13.84
C ASN A 101 -0.51 -8.26 14.21
N THR A 102 -0.10 -9.08 13.23
CA THR A 102 0.57 -10.37 13.44
C THR A 102 1.54 -10.63 12.31
N LEU A 103 2.52 -11.50 12.52
CA LEU A 103 3.52 -11.83 11.51
C LEU A 103 2.84 -12.38 10.24
N SER A 104 3.25 -11.88 9.08
CA SER A 104 2.79 -12.27 7.76
C SER A 104 3.60 -13.47 7.26
N PRO A 105 3.09 -14.72 7.30
CA PRO A 105 3.90 -15.89 6.97
C PRO A 105 4.15 -16.02 5.47
N VAL A 106 5.33 -16.55 5.13
CA VAL A 106 5.70 -16.96 3.77
C VAL A 106 5.87 -18.47 3.74
N LYS A 107 5.08 -19.17 2.92
CA LYS A 107 5.17 -20.62 2.80
C LYS A 107 6.31 -21.02 1.86
N VAL A 108 7.41 -21.49 2.45
CA VAL A 108 8.58 -21.95 1.70
C VAL A 108 8.60 -23.48 1.61
N ILE A 109 8.67 -24.00 0.39
CA ILE A 109 8.83 -25.44 0.15
C ILE A 109 10.30 -25.83 0.38
N ASP A 110 10.53 -26.89 1.17
CA ASP A 110 11.87 -27.40 1.47
C ASP A 110 12.46 -28.21 0.30
N ILE A 111 12.83 -27.50 -0.77
CA ILE A 111 13.52 -28.07 -1.92
C ILE A 111 14.90 -28.63 -1.55
N VAL A 112 15.50 -28.18 -0.45
CA VAL A 112 16.82 -28.63 0.00
C VAL A 112 16.77 -30.06 0.50
N SER A 113 15.77 -30.40 1.32
CA SER A 113 15.56 -31.78 1.75
C SER A 113 15.28 -32.69 0.56
N MET A 114 14.51 -32.25 -0.44
CA MET A 114 14.29 -33.00 -1.67
C MET A 114 15.61 -33.31 -2.40
N ILE A 115 16.43 -32.28 -2.67
CA ILE A 115 17.73 -32.43 -3.35
C ILE A 115 18.66 -33.39 -2.60
N ILE A 116 18.71 -33.25 -1.28
CA ILE A 116 19.62 -34.06 -0.44
C ILE A 116 19.14 -35.50 -0.39
N ASN A 117 17.83 -35.75 -0.24
CA ASN A 117 17.26 -37.08 -0.23
C ASN A 117 17.54 -37.80 -1.55
N ASP A 118 17.33 -37.15 -2.70
CA ASP A 118 17.63 -37.75 -4.00
C ASP A 118 19.11 -38.16 -4.13
N CYS A 119 20.02 -37.32 -3.61
CA CYS A 119 21.44 -37.64 -3.58
C CYS A 119 21.77 -38.80 -2.62
N GLU A 120 21.07 -38.90 -1.48
CA GLU A 120 21.26 -39.98 -0.50
C GLU A 120 20.69 -41.29 -1.00
N GLU A 121 19.55 -41.29 -1.68
CA GLU A 121 18.98 -42.47 -2.33
C GLU A 121 19.92 -43.04 -3.39
N LEU A 122 20.50 -42.17 -4.22
CA LEU A 122 21.49 -42.58 -5.21
C LEU A 122 22.75 -43.18 -4.55
N SER A 123 23.15 -42.64 -3.40
CA SER A 123 24.25 -43.17 -2.60
C SER A 123 23.92 -44.55 -2.00
N LYS A 124 22.69 -44.76 -1.51
CA LYS A 124 22.23 -46.06 -0.98
C LYS A 124 22.16 -47.13 -2.07
N ALA A 125 21.93 -46.72 -3.32
CA ALA A 125 21.98 -47.60 -4.48
C ALA A 125 23.42 -47.97 -4.94
N ASN A 126 24.46 -47.65 -4.16
CA ASN A 126 25.88 -47.87 -4.49
C ASN A 126 26.33 -47.19 -5.80
N SER A 127 25.70 -46.06 -6.16
CA SER A 127 26.11 -45.29 -7.34
C SER A 127 27.48 -44.64 -7.13
N SER A 128 28.17 -44.35 -8.25
CA SER A 128 29.49 -43.70 -8.17
C SER A 128 29.39 -42.29 -7.60
N THR A 129 30.49 -41.82 -6.98
CA THR A 129 30.61 -40.45 -6.48
C THR A 129 30.34 -39.41 -7.57
N ASP A 130 30.77 -39.69 -8.80
CA ASP A 130 30.53 -38.81 -9.95
C ASP A 130 29.04 -38.71 -10.31
N ALA A 131 28.30 -39.81 -10.21
CA ALA A 131 26.86 -39.81 -10.46
C ALA A 131 26.11 -38.95 -9.42
N ILE A 132 26.47 -39.07 -8.13
CA ILE A 132 25.89 -38.27 -7.04
C ILE A 132 26.24 -36.79 -7.23
N ARG A 133 27.49 -36.49 -7.60
CA ARG A 133 27.93 -35.13 -7.89
C ARG A 133 27.17 -34.54 -9.07
N ASN A 134 27.02 -35.28 -10.16
CA ASN A 134 26.33 -34.81 -11.35
C ASN A 134 24.84 -34.56 -11.09
N LEU A 135 24.18 -35.42 -10.31
CA LEU A 135 22.80 -35.19 -9.88
C LEU A 135 22.65 -33.89 -9.08
N TYR A 136 23.55 -33.65 -8.12
CA TYR A 136 23.53 -32.42 -7.34
C TYR A 136 23.73 -31.19 -8.23
N LEU A 137 24.72 -31.25 -9.12
CA LEU A 137 25.02 -30.15 -10.04
C LEU A 137 23.82 -29.88 -10.95
N ASP A 138 23.16 -30.91 -11.48
CA ASP A 138 22.00 -30.79 -12.34
C ASP A 138 20.82 -30.11 -11.62
N LYS A 139 20.47 -30.59 -10.42
CA LYS A 139 19.38 -30.01 -9.62
C LYS A 139 19.62 -28.57 -9.20
N MET A 140 20.87 -28.20 -8.94
CA MET A 140 21.23 -26.86 -8.49
C MET A 140 21.62 -25.92 -9.66
N LYS A 141 21.59 -26.37 -10.91
CA LYS A 141 22.11 -25.59 -12.04
C LYS A 141 21.17 -24.45 -12.42
N VAL A 142 21.59 -23.20 -12.22
CA VAL A 142 20.89 -22.01 -12.75
C VAL A 142 21.85 -21.28 -13.67
N ASP A 143 21.44 -21.04 -14.91
CA ASP A 143 22.27 -20.40 -15.95
C ASP A 143 23.68 -21.00 -16.10
N GLY A 144 23.77 -22.33 -15.98
CA GLY A 144 25.05 -23.04 -16.09
C GLY A 144 25.95 -22.97 -14.86
N LYS A 145 25.50 -22.37 -13.75
CA LYS A 145 26.29 -22.16 -12.52
C LYS A 145 25.68 -22.88 -11.33
N VAL A 146 26.55 -23.21 -10.36
CA VAL A 146 26.18 -23.73 -9.04
C VAL A 146 26.93 -22.91 -7.99
N LEU A 147 26.21 -22.11 -7.20
CA LEU A 147 26.81 -21.15 -6.26
C LEU A 147 26.79 -21.60 -4.79
N VAL A 148 26.02 -22.64 -4.47
CA VAL A 148 25.95 -23.24 -3.13
C VAL A 148 26.48 -24.66 -3.23
N ALA A 149 27.37 -25.03 -2.31
CA ALA A 149 27.91 -26.39 -2.26
C ALA A 149 27.01 -27.32 -1.45
N LYS A 150 26.97 -28.62 -1.80
CA LYS A 150 26.10 -29.62 -1.15
C LYS A 150 26.20 -29.62 0.37
N PHE A 151 27.42 -29.54 0.91
CA PHE A 151 27.66 -29.56 2.37
C PHE A 151 27.18 -28.29 3.08
N ALA A 152 27.10 -27.16 2.37
CA ALA A 152 26.65 -25.87 2.90
C ALA A 152 25.16 -25.63 2.65
N LEU A 153 24.49 -26.46 1.83
CA LEU A 153 23.12 -26.21 1.36
C LEU A 153 22.11 -26.11 2.50
N LYS A 154 22.12 -27.05 3.46
CA LYS A 154 21.23 -27.00 4.64
C LYS A 154 21.47 -25.75 5.48
N GLN A 155 22.73 -25.40 5.69
CA GLN A 155 23.08 -24.21 6.48
C GLN A 155 22.61 -22.94 5.78
N PHE A 156 22.88 -22.80 4.48
CA PHE A 156 22.42 -21.66 3.68
C PHE A 156 20.89 -21.53 3.70
N PHE A 157 20.16 -22.64 3.57
CA PHE A 157 18.71 -22.63 3.56
C PHE A 157 18.09 -22.20 4.88
N HIS A 158 18.58 -22.73 6.00
CA HIS A 158 18.03 -22.43 7.33
C HIS A 158 18.57 -21.13 7.96
N SER A 159 19.73 -20.64 7.50
CA SER A 159 20.33 -19.39 7.96
C SER A 159 20.08 -18.29 6.93
N ASP A 160 21.02 -18.03 6.03
CA ASP A 160 21.00 -16.95 5.05
C ASP A 160 19.66 -16.77 4.31
N PHE A 161 19.09 -17.85 3.77
CA PHE A 161 17.80 -17.78 3.06
C PHE A 161 16.63 -17.66 4.05
N GLY A 162 16.67 -18.37 5.18
CA GLY A 162 15.66 -18.27 6.24
C GLY A 162 15.58 -16.87 6.87
N ASP A 163 16.72 -16.21 7.05
CA ASP A 163 16.82 -14.83 7.55
C ASP A 163 16.23 -13.84 6.55
N PHE A 164 16.46 -14.05 5.25
CA PHE A 164 15.82 -13.27 4.19
C PHE A 164 14.30 -13.45 4.19
N ILE A 165 13.80 -14.68 4.31
CA ILE A 165 12.35 -14.94 4.38
C ILE A 165 11.75 -14.29 5.64
N SER A 166 12.39 -14.44 6.80
CA SER A 166 11.96 -13.79 8.05
C SER A 166 11.94 -12.26 7.93
N PHE A 167 12.89 -11.68 7.17
CA PHE A 167 12.87 -10.26 6.84
C PHE A 167 11.66 -9.88 5.97
N VAL A 168 11.35 -10.68 4.94
CA VAL A 168 10.16 -10.49 4.09
C VAL A 168 8.88 -10.50 4.93
N GLU A 169 8.69 -11.53 5.77
CA GLU A 169 7.53 -11.68 6.66
C GLU A 169 7.32 -10.44 7.55
N LYS A 170 8.42 -9.96 8.15
CA LYS A 170 8.40 -8.77 9.00
C LYS A 170 8.08 -7.50 8.20
N ARG A 171 8.70 -7.31 7.02
CA ARG A 171 8.49 -6.10 6.21
C ARG A 171 7.08 -5.98 5.67
N ILE A 172 6.47 -7.10 5.27
CA ILE A 172 5.05 -7.13 4.90
C ILE A 172 4.19 -6.70 6.08
N THR A 173 4.44 -7.28 7.26
CA THR A 173 3.71 -6.95 8.50
C THR A 173 3.82 -5.46 8.86
N ASP A 174 5.04 -4.91 8.83
CA ASP A 174 5.30 -3.49 9.12
C ASP A 174 4.58 -2.58 8.11
N CYS A 175 4.59 -2.93 6.83
CA CYS A 175 3.90 -2.21 5.76
C CYS A 175 2.37 -2.23 5.95
N LEU A 176 1.79 -3.39 6.29
CA LEU A 176 0.35 -3.53 6.54
C LEU A 176 -0.10 -2.81 7.82
N ASN A 177 0.75 -2.74 8.84
CA ASN A 177 0.48 -1.92 10.03
C ASN A 177 0.45 -0.43 9.69
N GLU A 178 1.37 0.02 8.83
CA GLU A 178 1.44 1.42 8.43
C GLU A 178 0.26 1.83 7.55
N THR A 179 -0.12 1.00 6.58
CA THR A 179 -1.34 1.23 5.77
C THR A 179 -2.59 1.30 6.65
N LEU A 180 -2.76 0.37 7.59
CA LEU A 180 -3.87 0.40 8.55
C LEU A 180 -3.87 1.70 9.37
N ARG A 181 -2.70 2.15 9.84
CA ARG A 181 -2.55 3.41 10.59
C ARG A 181 -2.98 4.61 9.74
N ILE A 182 -2.57 4.65 8.47
CA ILE A 182 -2.91 5.73 7.54
C ILE A 182 -4.41 5.74 7.24
N ILE A 183 -5.01 4.59 6.91
CA ILE A 183 -6.45 4.48 6.66
C ILE A 183 -7.25 4.99 7.87
N LYS A 184 -6.89 4.59 9.10
CA LYS A 184 -7.55 5.09 10.31
C LYS A 184 -7.37 6.59 10.51
N ALA A 185 -6.18 7.12 10.20
CA ALA A 185 -5.93 8.55 10.27
C ALA A 185 -6.74 9.34 9.23
N VAL A 186 -6.96 8.77 8.04
CA VAL A 186 -7.86 9.31 7.02
C VAL A 186 -9.29 9.41 7.54
N GLU A 187 -9.81 8.33 8.16
CA GLU A 187 -11.16 8.35 8.72
C GLU A 187 -11.33 9.41 9.81
N HIS A 188 -10.33 9.49 10.69
CA HIS A 188 -10.29 10.53 11.71
C HIS A 188 -10.19 11.94 11.08
N GLY A 189 -9.44 12.10 9.99
CA GLY A 189 -9.31 13.35 9.24
C GLY A 189 -10.65 13.85 8.69
N PHE A 190 -11.41 12.98 8.04
CA PHE A 190 -12.75 13.30 7.54
C PHE A 190 -13.72 13.68 8.67
N VAL A 191 -13.75 12.89 9.76
CA VAL A 191 -14.61 13.19 10.92
C VAL A 191 -14.25 14.54 11.54
N ARG A 192 -12.96 14.80 11.75
CA ARG A 192 -12.48 16.04 12.38
C ARG A 192 -12.78 17.28 11.53
N VAL A 193 -12.67 17.18 10.20
CA VAL A 193 -13.05 18.27 9.30
C VAL A 193 -14.57 18.45 9.28
N GLY A 194 -15.35 17.37 9.22
CA GLY A 194 -16.81 17.44 9.16
C GLY A 194 -17.47 18.02 10.43
N GLN A 195 -16.80 17.89 11.57
CA GLN A 195 -17.22 18.53 12.83
C GLN A 195 -16.96 20.04 12.87
N HIS A 196 -16.08 20.56 12.00
CA HIS A 196 -15.76 21.98 11.98
C HIS A 196 -16.88 22.79 11.34
N LYS A 197 -17.27 23.89 11.98
CA LYS A 197 -18.33 24.80 11.51
C LYS A 197 -17.90 26.24 11.64
N ILE A 198 -18.10 27.03 10.59
CA ILE A 198 -17.82 28.46 10.62
C ILE A 198 -19.14 29.21 10.72
N ASN A 199 -19.32 29.95 11.81
CA ASN A 199 -20.50 30.74 12.06
C ASN A 199 -20.11 32.21 12.19
N ARG A 200 -20.67 33.08 11.33
CA ARG A 200 -20.35 34.51 11.34
C ARG A 200 -21.60 35.36 11.22
N ARG A 201 -21.80 36.30 12.15
CA ARG A 201 -22.85 37.32 12.02
C ARG A 201 -22.45 38.31 10.92
N ILE A 202 -23.36 38.57 9.98
CA ILE A 202 -23.17 39.60 8.95
C ILE A 202 -23.77 40.92 9.44
N ASN A 203 -25.03 40.86 9.89
CA ASN A 203 -25.75 41.99 10.50
C ASN A 203 -26.82 41.46 11.48
N ASP A 204 -27.78 42.30 11.86
CA ASP A 204 -28.86 41.93 12.80
C ASP A 204 -29.87 40.95 12.19
N ASP A 205 -29.99 40.93 10.87
CA ASP A 205 -30.96 40.14 10.13
C ASP A 205 -30.38 38.89 9.50
N LEU A 206 -29.05 38.78 9.36
CA LEU A 206 -28.38 37.74 8.57
C LEU A 206 -27.10 37.19 9.23
N LYS A 207 -26.96 35.87 9.16
CA LYS A 207 -25.80 35.09 9.61
C LYS A 207 -25.32 34.18 8.48
N LEU A 208 -24.00 34.05 8.34
CA LEU A 208 -23.34 33.06 7.51
C LEU A 208 -23.03 31.81 8.34
N CYS A 209 -23.39 30.64 7.83
CA CYS A 209 -22.99 29.33 8.33
C CYS A 209 -22.26 28.60 7.22
N ILE A 210 -21.09 28.05 7.51
CA ILE A 210 -20.36 27.16 6.60
C ILE A 210 -20.17 25.84 7.32
N ASP A 211 -20.61 24.78 6.68
CA ASP A 211 -20.44 23.41 7.13
C ASP A 211 -19.63 22.64 6.08
N PHE A 212 -18.91 21.61 6.51
CA PHE A 212 -18.14 20.75 5.64
C PHE A 212 -18.74 19.35 5.73
N ASN A 213 -19.39 18.91 4.66
CA ASN A 213 -19.88 17.55 4.58
C ASN A 213 -18.73 16.65 4.09
N THR A 214 -18.43 15.64 4.91
CA THR A 214 -17.37 14.66 4.70
C THR A 214 -17.89 13.23 4.71
N ASP A 215 -19.21 13.02 4.78
CA ASP A 215 -19.83 11.69 4.83
C ASP A 215 -19.54 10.94 3.52
N ASP A 216 -19.67 11.63 2.39
CA ASP A 216 -19.37 11.09 1.06
C ASP A 216 -18.18 11.84 0.43
N TYR A 217 -17.46 11.16 -0.48
CA TYR A 217 -16.51 11.85 -1.34
C TYR A 217 -17.28 12.84 -2.24
N PRO A 218 -16.80 14.09 -2.43
CA PRO A 218 -17.50 15.08 -3.23
C PRO A 218 -17.82 14.60 -4.65
N ALA A 219 -19.11 14.47 -5.00
CA ALA A 219 -19.55 13.87 -6.27
C ALA A 219 -19.04 14.59 -7.54
N ASN A 220 -18.66 15.86 -7.43
CA ASN A 220 -18.15 16.67 -8.54
C ASN A 220 -16.61 16.81 -8.51
N MET A 221 -15.93 16.09 -7.64
CA MET A 221 -14.47 16.04 -7.60
C MET A 221 -13.99 14.81 -8.37
N PRO A 222 -13.09 14.95 -9.36
CA PRO A 222 -12.59 13.80 -10.09
C PRO A 222 -11.71 12.93 -9.18
N ASP A 223 -11.72 11.62 -9.42
CA ASP A 223 -10.77 10.71 -8.81
C ASP A 223 -9.37 11.03 -9.36
N ILE A 224 -8.63 11.89 -8.66
CA ILE A 224 -7.33 12.43 -9.12
C ILE A 224 -6.26 11.36 -9.36
N TYR A 225 -6.48 10.16 -8.83
CA TYR A 225 -5.63 8.99 -9.00
C TYR A 225 -6.05 8.10 -10.16
N ILE A 226 -7.22 8.33 -10.79
CA ILE A 226 -7.61 7.59 -12.01
C ILE A 226 -7.17 8.40 -13.22
N LYS A 227 -6.23 7.85 -13.99
CA LYS A 227 -5.69 8.47 -15.21
C LYS A 227 -6.10 7.68 -16.45
N PHE A 228 -6.17 8.38 -17.58
CA PHE A 228 -6.39 7.76 -18.89
C PHE A 228 -5.07 7.70 -19.64
N ASN A 229 -4.73 6.52 -20.15
CA ASN A 229 -3.57 6.37 -21.03
C ASN A 229 -4.04 6.36 -22.48
N ASP A 230 -3.84 7.48 -23.19
CA ASP A 230 -4.15 7.58 -24.62
C ASP A 230 -3.19 6.68 -25.43
N THR A 231 -3.73 5.63 -26.05
CA THR A 231 -3.02 4.89 -27.09
C THR A 231 -3.32 5.50 -28.45
N PHE A 232 -2.32 5.51 -29.36
CA PHE A 232 -2.43 6.12 -30.70
C PHE A 232 -3.56 5.55 -31.58
N ASP A 233 -4.14 4.42 -31.22
CA ASP A 233 -5.27 3.75 -31.87
C ASP A 233 -6.64 4.14 -31.29
N GLY A 234 -6.69 5.02 -30.28
CA GLY A 234 -7.94 5.46 -29.64
C GLY A 234 -8.54 4.48 -28.63
N ASN A 235 -7.82 3.39 -28.30
CA ASN A 235 -8.24 2.36 -27.33
C ASN A 235 -7.60 2.57 -25.95
N GLY A 236 -7.51 3.82 -25.50
CA GLY A 236 -6.91 4.12 -24.20
C GLY A 236 -7.65 3.42 -23.05
N ALA A 237 -6.91 3.11 -21.99
CA ALA A 237 -7.44 2.46 -20.80
C ALA A 237 -7.29 3.37 -19.57
N LEU A 238 -8.26 3.26 -18.65
CA LEU A 238 -8.15 3.86 -17.32
C LEU A 238 -7.16 3.04 -16.49
N TYR A 239 -6.33 3.71 -15.71
CA TYR A 239 -5.41 3.09 -14.77
C TYR A 239 -5.35 3.88 -13.47
N CYS A 240 -5.03 3.19 -12.37
CA CYS A 240 -4.75 3.81 -11.08
C CYS A 240 -3.30 4.31 -11.03
N ASP A 241 -3.12 5.60 -10.79
CA ASP A 241 -1.84 6.21 -10.45
C ASP A 241 -1.58 6.03 -8.95
N ASN A 242 -0.71 5.06 -8.66
CA ASN A 242 -0.33 4.70 -7.30
C ASN A 242 0.29 5.86 -6.52
N ASP A 243 1.11 6.71 -7.16
CA ASP A 243 1.76 7.83 -6.46
C ASP A 243 0.72 8.89 -6.07
N ALA A 244 -0.23 9.17 -6.96
CA ALA A 244 -1.33 10.09 -6.68
C ALA A 244 -2.26 9.56 -5.58
N LEU A 245 -2.59 8.26 -5.60
CA LEU A 245 -3.43 7.63 -4.58
C LEU A 245 -2.75 7.65 -3.20
N ILE A 246 -1.47 7.28 -3.14
CA ILE A 246 -0.71 7.29 -1.88
C ILE A 246 -0.59 8.72 -1.34
N SER A 247 -0.28 9.69 -2.20
CA SER A 247 -0.22 11.11 -1.80
C SER A 247 -1.55 11.56 -1.19
N LEU A 248 -2.66 11.28 -1.87
CA LEU A 248 -4.00 11.62 -1.39
C LEU A 248 -4.28 11.04 0.01
N TYR A 249 -3.99 9.76 0.23
CA TYR A 249 -4.17 9.13 1.54
C TYR A 249 -3.28 9.77 2.62
N THR A 250 -2.01 10.02 2.31
CA THR A 250 -1.08 10.63 3.27
C THR A 250 -1.42 12.07 3.61
N ASP A 251 -1.91 12.84 2.63
CA ASP A 251 -2.38 14.22 2.81
C ASP A 251 -3.62 14.25 3.71
N VAL A 252 -4.63 13.44 3.40
CA VAL A 252 -5.87 13.38 4.18
C VAL A 252 -5.62 12.87 5.60
N ALA A 253 -4.75 11.86 5.77
CA ALA A 253 -4.31 11.38 7.09
C ALA A 253 -3.65 12.50 7.93
N SER A 254 -3.02 13.45 7.26
CA SER A 254 -2.37 14.62 7.88
C SER A 254 -3.30 15.85 7.96
N ILE A 255 -4.57 15.71 7.53
CA ILE A 255 -5.56 16.80 7.44
C ILE A 255 -5.06 17.93 6.53
N ILE A 256 -4.40 17.56 5.44
CA ILE A 256 -3.96 18.44 4.37
C ILE A 256 -4.84 18.14 3.16
N ASN A 257 -5.37 19.18 2.52
CA ASN A 257 -6.23 19.07 1.34
C ASN A 257 -7.32 17.98 1.46
N VAL A 258 -8.02 17.94 2.59
CA VAL A 258 -9.14 17.02 2.80
C VAL A 258 -10.28 17.41 1.84
N PRO A 259 -10.73 16.50 0.96
CA PRO A 259 -11.79 16.79 0.01
C PRO A 259 -13.13 16.83 0.73
N VAL A 260 -13.91 17.90 0.53
CA VAL A 260 -15.19 18.11 1.22
C VAL A 260 -16.23 18.72 0.28
N MET A 261 -17.49 18.48 0.61
CA MET A 261 -18.59 19.30 0.12
C MET A 261 -18.82 20.45 1.11
N MET A 262 -18.41 21.66 0.73
CA MET A 262 -18.63 22.87 1.52
C MET A 262 -20.05 23.39 1.29
N GLU A 263 -20.84 23.48 2.34
CA GLU A 263 -22.19 24.02 2.33
C GLU A 263 -22.18 25.44 2.90
N VAL A 264 -22.62 26.42 2.12
CA VAL A 264 -22.67 27.84 2.49
C VAL A 264 -24.10 28.28 2.65
N ARG A 265 -24.51 28.53 3.90
CA ARG A 265 -25.88 28.88 4.26
C ARG A 265 -25.97 30.29 4.80
N LEU A 266 -26.87 31.07 4.22
CA LEU A 266 -27.30 32.35 4.77
C LEU A 266 -28.58 32.14 5.57
N ILE A 267 -28.53 32.49 6.85
CA ILE A 267 -29.61 32.25 7.81
C ILE A 267 -30.12 33.60 8.31
N ASN A 268 -31.43 33.81 8.25
CA ASN A 268 -32.03 35.06 8.74
C ASN A 268 -32.21 35.07 10.27
N LYS A 269 -32.61 36.20 10.84
CA LYS A 269 -32.89 36.36 12.29
C LYS A 269 -33.94 35.40 12.86
N ARG A 270 -34.81 34.81 12.02
CA ARG A 270 -35.81 33.81 12.42
C ARG A 270 -35.24 32.38 12.41
N GLY A 271 -33.96 32.21 12.12
CA GLY A 271 -33.31 30.90 12.00
C GLY A 271 -33.63 30.17 10.71
N ARG A 272 -34.23 30.82 9.70
CA ARG A 272 -34.54 30.19 8.41
C ARG A 272 -33.37 30.38 7.45
N VAL A 273 -33.00 29.30 6.75
CA VAL A 273 -32.08 29.37 5.60
C VAL A 273 -32.78 30.15 4.48
N VAL A 274 -32.17 31.23 4.03
CA VAL A 274 -32.65 32.09 2.94
C VAL A 274 -31.87 31.92 1.65
N CYS A 275 -30.67 31.36 1.73
CA CYS A 275 -29.86 30.93 0.60
C CYS A 275 -28.96 29.78 1.05
N ASP A 276 -28.74 28.82 0.17
CA ASP A 276 -27.88 27.66 0.38
C ASP A 276 -27.14 27.37 -0.94
N SER A 277 -25.84 27.13 -0.86
CA SER A 277 -25.01 26.69 -1.99
C SER A 277 -24.04 25.62 -1.55
N SER A 278 -23.71 24.70 -2.45
CA SER A 278 -22.82 23.57 -2.15
C SER A 278 -21.70 23.50 -3.18
N HIS A 279 -20.46 23.44 -2.71
CA HIS A 279 -19.27 23.48 -3.56
C HIS A 279 -18.26 22.42 -3.14
N SER A 280 -17.71 21.66 -4.08
CA SER A 280 -16.60 20.77 -3.83
C SER A 280 -15.32 21.59 -3.64
N THR A 281 -14.60 21.36 -2.54
CA THR A 281 -13.34 22.07 -2.26
C THR A 281 -12.44 21.21 -1.38
N TYR A 282 -11.26 21.75 -1.04
CA TYR A 282 -10.30 21.14 -0.15
C TYR A 282 -10.15 21.96 1.13
N VAL A 283 -10.00 21.28 2.26
CA VAL A 283 -9.81 21.87 3.57
C VAL A 283 -8.52 21.36 4.20
N SER A 284 -7.69 22.27 4.71
CA SER A 284 -6.46 21.93 5.41
C SER A 284 -6.47 22.47 6.84
N LEU A 285 -5.95 21.69 7.78
CA LEU A 285 -5.66 22.16 9.13
C LEU A 285 -4.31 22.88 9.15
N GLU A 286 -4.32 24.16 9.49
CA GLU A 286 -3.13 24.96 9.74
C GLU A 286 -2.75 24.94 11.23
N SER A 287 -1.58 25.51 11.54
CA SER A 287 -1.15 25.74 12.92
C SER A 287 -2.21 26.49 13.74
N ASN A 288 -2.35 26.13 15.02
CA ASN A 288 -3.32 26.70 15.98
C ASN A 288 -4.80 26.35 15.69
N ASP A 289 -5.07 25.14 15.19
CA ASP A 289 -6.43 24.63 14.94
C ASP A 289 -7.28 25.52 14.01
N ARG A 290 -6.62 26.20 13.06
CA ARG A 290 -7.29 27.01 12.04
C ARG A 290 -7.46 26.20 10.78
N TYR A 291 -8.65 26.26 10.19
CA TYR A 291 -8.94 25.57 8.93
C TYR A 291 -8.81 26.56 7.77
N ARG A 292 -8.00 26.20 6.78
CA ARG A 292 -7.93 26.87 5.49
C ARG A 292 -8.81 26.13 4.50
N VAL A 293 -9.67 26.87 3.81
CA VAL A 293 -10.52 26.36 2.72
C VAL A 293 -9.96 26.88 1.40
N THR A 294 -9.72 26.00 0.44
CA THR A 294 -9.26 26.37 -0.90
C THR A 294 -10.35 27.18 -1.61
N ASP A 295 -9.95 28.26 -2.28
CA ASP A 295 -10.82 29.19 -3.02
C ASP A 295 -11.99 29.79 -2.21
N ARG A 296 -11.88 29.80 -0.87
CA ARG A 296 -12.92 30.27 0.06
C ARG A 296 -13.62 31.57 -0.36
N THR A 297 -12.86 32.57 -0.77
CA THR A 297 -13.40 33.89 -1.13
C THR A 297 -14.31 33.81 -2.34
N LEU A 298 -13.92 33.03 -3.35
CA LEU A 298 -14.71 32.82 -4.55
C LEU A 298 -16.02 32.13 -4.20
N LEU A 299 -15.96 31.00 -3.49
CA LEU A 299 -17.14 30.21 -3.11
C LEU A 299 -18.14 31.01 -2.25
N ILE A 300 -17.64 31.82 -1.32
CA ILE A 300 -18.51 32.71 -0.54
C ILE A 300 -19.13 33.80 -1.42
N THR A 301 -18.38 34.33 -2.39
CA THR A 301 -18.88 35.38 -3.30
C THR A 301 -20.00 34.83 -4.17
N GLU A 302 -19.83 33.63 -4.74
CA GLU A 302 -20.86 32.93 -5.51
C GLU A 302 -22.15 32.76 -4.70
N ALA A 303 -22.06 32.29 -3.45
CA ALA A 303 -23.23 32.16 -2.57
C ALA A 303 -23.96 33.49 -2.31
N PHE A 304 -23.23 34.60 -2.22
CA PHE A 304 -23.83 35.93 -2.04
C PHE A 304 -24.46 36.47 -3.33
N ASP A 305 -23.89 36.15 -4.49
CA ASP A 305 -24.45 36.53 -5.77
C ASP A 305 -25.75 35.75 -6.05
N ASP A 306 -25.80 34.46 -5.71
CA ASP A 306 -27.03 33.66 -5.73
C ASP A 306 -28.11 34.25 -4.84
N PHE A 307 -27.77 34.64 -3.61
CA PHE A 307 -28.71 35.30 -2.70
C PHE A 307 -29.25 36.63 -3.25
N ARG A 308 -28.40 37.44 -3.89
CA ARG A 308 -28.82 38.71 -4.50
C ARG A 308 -29.76 38.50 -5.67
N ASN A 309 -29.47 37.50 -6.51
CA ASN A 309 -30.29 37.17 -7.67
C ASN A 309 -31.65 36.57 -7.26
N ALA A 310 -31.69 35.79 -6.17
CA ALA A 310 -32.94 35.26 -5.62
C ALA A 310 -33.80 36.29 -4.88
N SER A 311 -33.26 37.46 -4.56
CA SER A 311 -33.95 38.55 -3.85
C SER A 311 -34.52 39.63 -4.78
N GLN A 312 -34.37 39.49 -6.10
CA GLN A 312 -34.97 40.33 -7.14
C GLN A 312 -36.28 39.71 -7.65
#